data_AF-A0A843TD81-F1
#
_entry.id   AF-A0A843TD81-F1
#
_cell.length_a   1.000
_cell.length_b   1.000
_cell.length_c   1.000
_cell.angle_alpha   90.00
_cell.angle_beta   90.00
_cell.angle_gamma   90.00
#
_symmetry.space_group_name_H-M   'P 1'
#
loop_
_entity.id
_entity.type
_entity.pdbx_description
1 polymer ?
#
loop_
_entity_poly.entity_id
_entity_poly.type
_entity_poly.pdbx_seq_one_letter_code
_entity_poly.pdbx_strand_id
1 'polypeptide(L)'
;MANYRAIVELVLAGRGYSEIAAVAGCSRRDVSRVKQVVAERGLTSAAVVSDADLAEWFPDGRRRVSDEYEQPDLARVLASMRANRHFTLLLGWRRYADGDAAGRKKYGYSQFCALFADYVRAHDLVATLHHEPGRAMLVDWAGDTIDLVDSVTGGITRAVLFVAV
;
A
#
# COMPACT_ATOMS: atom_id res chain seq x y z
N MET A 1 12.39 -6.27 -8.76
CA MET A 1 12.03 -5.40 -9.90
C MET A 1 13.31 -4.72 -10.35
N ALA A 2 13.60 -4.67 -11.65
CA ALA A 2 14.82 -4.05 -12.15
C ALA A 2 14.78 -2.54 -11.86
N ASN A 3 15.68 -2.06 -11.01
CA ASN A 3 15.80 -0.62 -10.75
C ASN A 3 16.48 0.05 -11.96
N TYR A 4 15.69 0.54 -12.91
CA TYR A 4 16.22 1.12 -14.16
C TYR A 4 17.14 2.32 -13.94
N ARG A 5 16.92 3.11 -12.88
CA ARG A 5 17.84 4.21 -12.50
C ARG A 5 19.22 3.66 -12.15
N ALA A 6 19.27 2.65 -11.28
CA ALA A 6 20.53 1.99 -10.90
C ALA A 6 21.21 1.30 -12.10
N ILE A 7 20.44 0.72 -13.02
CA ILE A 7 21.00 0.09 -14.23
C ILE A 7 21.61 1.16 -15.16
N VAL A 8 20.94 2.30 -15.36
CA VAL A 8 21.47 3.42 -16.16
C VAL A 8 22.78 3.94 -15.56
N GLU A 9 22.83 4.16 -14.24
CA GLU A 9 24.04 4.60 -13.55
C GLU A 9 25.22 3.64 -13.74
N LEU A 10 24.99 2.32 -13.56
CA LEU A 10 26.03 1.32 -13.72
C LEU A 10 26.49 1.15 -15.17
N VAL A 11 25.57 1.31 -16.13
CA VAL A 11 25.89 1.31 -17.57
C VAL A 11 26.79 2.50 -17.92
N LEU A 12 26.45 3.71 -17.45
CA LEU A 12 27.25 4.92 -17.67
C LEU A 12 28.61 4.85 -16.95
N ALA A 13 28.67 4.15 -15.82
CA ALA A 13 29.92 3.84 -15.12
C ALA A 13 30.77 2.73 -15.78
N GLY A 14 30.41 2.29 -17.00
CA GLY A 14 31.18 1.36 -17.81
C GLY A 14 31.19 -0.09 -17.31
N ARG A 15 30.25 -0.48 -16.44
CA ARG A 15 30.25 -1.83 -15.83
C ARG A 15 29.89 -2.94 -16.81
N GLY A 16 30.38 -4.15 -16.50
CA GLY A 16 30.12 -5.35 -17.27
C GLY A 16 28.69 -5.87 -17.08
N TYR A 17 28.14 -6.57 -18.08
CA TYR A 17 26.77 -7.09 -18.03
C TYR A 17 26.47 -7.96 -16.80
N SER A 18 27.39 -8.85 -16.44
CA SER A 18 27.22 -9.77 -15.29
C SER A 18 27.25 -9.02 -13.95
N GLU A 19 28.09 -8.00 -13.83
CA GLU A 19 28.19 -7.17 -12.62
C GLU A 19 26.91 -6.35 -12.43
N ILE A 20 26.42 -5.71 -13.50
CA ILE A 20 25.18 -4.93 -13.46
C ILE A 20 23.99 -5.82 -13.08
N ALA A 21 23.89 -7.01 -13.68
CA ALA A 21 22.81 -7.95 -13.38
C ALA A 21 22.82 -8.38 -11.90
N ALA A 22 24.01 -8.64 -11.33
CA ALA A 22 24.18 -9.02 -9.94
C ALA A 22 23.85 -7.87 -8.97
N VAL A 23 24.36 -6.67 -9.23
CA VAL A 23 24.18 -5.50 -8.34
C VAL A 23 22.76 -4.96 -8.39
N ALA A 24 22.17 -4.82 -9.58
CA ALA A 24 20.83 -4.27 -9.74
C ALA A 24 19.71 -5.32 -9.62
N GLY A 25 20.05 -6.60 -9.43
CA GLY A 25 19.09 -7.70 -9.31
C GLY A 25 18.17 -7.82 -10.53
N CYS A 26 18.73 -7.66 -11.73
CA CYS A 26 17.98 -7.60 -13.00
C CYS A 26 18.44 -8.66 -14.00
N SER A 27 17.67 -8.88 -15.07
CA SER A 27 18.05 -9.82 -16.12
C SER A 27 19.08 -9.20 -17.06
N ARG A 28 19.91 -10.03 -17.72
CA ARG A 28 20.81 -9.55 -18.78
C ARG A 28 20.08 -8.87 -19.94
N ARG A 29 18.80 -9.24 -20.18
CA ARG A 29 17.95 -8.59 -21.18
C ARG A 29 17.64 -7.15 -20.78
N ASP A 30 17.36 -6.89 -19.51
CA ASP A 30 17.11 -5.54 -18.99
C ASP A 30 18.37 -4.67 -19.14
N VAL A 31 19.55 -5.21 -18.81
CA VAL A 31 20.83 -4.51 -19.01
C VAL A 31 21.06 -4.19 -20.49
N SER A 32 20.77 -5.13 -21.38
CA SER A 32 20.90 -4.93 -22.82
C SER A 32 19.97 -3.83 -23.34
N ARG A 33 18.72 -3.84 -22.88
CA ARG A 33 17.73 -2.82 -23.24
C ARG A 33 18.17 -1.44 -22.78
N VAL A 34 18.66 -1.31 -21.55
CA VAL A 34 19.15 -0.03 -21.03
C VAL A 34 20.36 0.48 -21.81
N LYS A 35 21.32 -0.39 -22.14
CA LYS A 35 22.48 -0.01 -22.96
C LYS A 35 22.09 0.52 -24.33
N GLN A 36 21.10 -0.09 -24.96
CA GLN A 36 20.59 0.37 -26.25
C GLN A 36 19.99 1.78 -26.13
N VAL A 37 19.13 2.02 -25.15
CA VAL A 37 18.51 3.34 -24.92
C VAL A 37 19.56 4.42 -24.60
N VAL A 38 20.56 4.08 -23.77
CA VAL A 38 21.67 4.99 -23.43
C VAL A 38 22.46 5.39 -24.69
N ALA A 39 22.72 4.43 -25.58
CA ALA A 39 23.43 4.69 -26.83
C ALA A 39 22.59 5.50 -27.83
N GLU A 40 21.32 5.13 -28.03
CA GLU A 40 20.40 5.80 -28.96
C GLU A 40 20.15 7.26 -28.58
N ARG A 41 20.08 7.56 -27.28
CA ARG A 41 19.82 8.90 -26.76
C ARG A 41 21.08 9.68 -26.40
N GLY A 42 22.27 9.08 -26.58
CA GLY A 42 23.55 9.72 -26.28
C GLY A 42 23.68 10.18 -24.82
N LEU A 43 23.12 9.41 -23.88
CA LEU A 43 23.10 9.80 -22.46
C LEU A 43 24.53 9.77 -21.89
N THR A 44 24.93 10.86 -21.23
CA THR A 44 26.26 11.01 -20.62
C THR A 44 26.22 11.00 -19.09
N SER A 45 25.04 11.21 -18.50
CA SER A 45 24.84 11.22 -17.04
C SER A 45 23.46 10.73 -16.66
N ALA A 46 23.34 10.00 -15.56
CA ALA A 46 22.05 9.59 -15.02
C ALA A 46 21.29 10.77 -14.36
N ALA A 47 21.99 11.85 -14.02
CA ALA A 47 21.39 13.04 -13.40
C ALA A 47 20.47 13.81 -14.36
N VAL A 48 20.69 13.70 -15.67
CA VAL A 48 19.82 14.31 -16.69
C VAL A 48 18.57 13.48 -16.99
N VAL A 49 18.45 12.29 -16.39
CA VAL A 49 17.34 11.37 -16.60
C VAL A 49 16.33 11.53 -15.47
N SER A 50 15.14 12.04 -15.78
CA SER A 50 14.05 12.15 -14.82
C SER A 50 13.34 10.81 -14.62
N ASP A 51 12.55 10.69 -13.55
CA ASP A 51 11.73 9.49 -13.35
C ASP A 51 10.63 9.36 -14.42
N ALA A 52 10.18 10.48 -15.01
CA ALA A 52 9.26 10.47 -16.14
C ALA A 52 9.91 9.87 -17.39
N ASP A 53 11.16 10.22 -17.66
CA ASP A 53 11.94 9.67 -18.77
C ASP A 53 12.15 8.15 -18.61
N LEU A 54 12.56 7.71 -17.41
CA LEU A 54 12.72 6.27 -17.13
C LEU A 54 11.41 5.51 -17.33
N ALA A 55 10.28 6.09 -16.91
CA ALA A 55 8.96 5.50 -17.09
C ALA A 55 8.53 5.43 -18.57
N GLU A 56 8.93 6.42 -19.38
CA GLU A 56 8.69 6.43 -20.82
C GLU A 56 9.54 5.39 -21.55
N TRP A 57 10.83 5.30 -21.24
CA TRP A 57 11.77 4.45 -21.99
C TRP A 57 11.70 2.99 -21.58
N PHE A 58 11.34 2.73 -20.32
CA PHE A 58 11.27 1.39 -19.75
C PHE A 58 9.87 1.11 -19.19
N PRO A 59 8.82 1.11 -20.04
CA PRO A 59 7.47 0.87 -19.58
C PRO A 59 7.38 -0.56 -19.02
N ASP A 60 7.13 -0.69 -17.71
CA ASP A 60 7.00 -1.98 -17.02
C ASP A 60 5.62 -2.65 -17.29
N GLY A 61 4.81 -2.10 -18.21
CA GLY A 61 3.43 -2.51 -18.46
C GLY A 61 2.48 -2.32 -17.25
N ARG A 62 3.01 -1.89 -16.10
CA ARG A 62 2.31 -1.69 -14.83
C ARG A 62 1.96 -0.24 -14.52
N ARG A 63 1.89 0.65 -15.51
CA ARG A 63 1.24 1.95 -15.28
C ARG A 63 -0.27 1.69 -15.10
N ARG A 64 -0.66 1.23 -13.91
CA ARG A 64 -2.04 1.05 -13.44
C ARG A 64 -2.71 2.37 -13.05
N VAL A 65 -1.96 3.47 -13.13
CA VAL A 65 -2.52 4.82 -13.20
C VAL A 65 -2.49 5.21 -14.68
N SER A 66 -3.30 4.54 -15.51
CA SER A 66 -3.58 5.15 -16.81
C SER A 66 -4.48 6.35 -16.54
N ASP A 67 -4.21 7.46 -17.20
CA ASP A 67 -5.03 8.68 -17.11
C ASP A 67 -6.48 8.43 -17.59
N GLU A 68 -6.72 7.25 -18.15
CA GLU A 68 -8.02 6.69 -18.48
C GLU A 68 -8.87 6.37 -17.25
N TYR A 69 -8.28 6.07 -16.08
CA TYR A 69 -9.02 5.76 -14.86
C TYR A 69 -9.06 6.95 -13.90
N GLU A 70 -10.24 7.23 -13.37
CA GLU A 70 -10.41 8.22 -12.32
C GLU A 70 -9.83 7.73 -11.00
N GLN A 71 -8.96 8.54 -10.40
CA GLN A 71 -8.37 8.20 -9.11
C GLN A 71 -9.39 8.41 -7.98
N PRO A 72 -9.58 7.41 -7.10
CA PRO A 72 -10.45 7.57 -5.94
C PRO A 72 -9.84 8.56 -4.94
N ASP A 73 -10.69 9.34 -4.28
CA ASP A 73 -10.30 10.18 -3.13
C ASP A 73 -10.15 9.31 -1.87
N LEU A 74 -8.98 8.69 -1.74
CA LEU A 74 -8.66 7.75 -0.66
C LEU A 74 -8.52 8.44 0.71
N ALA A 75 -8.12 9.72 0.71
CA ALA A 75 -8.04 10.53 1.93
C ALA A 75 -9.43 10.70 2.55
N ARG A 76 -10.43 11.05 1.74
CA ARG A 76 -11.82 11.18 2.19
C ARG A 76 -12.41 9.85 2.63
N VAL A 77 -12.06 8.76 1.97
CA VAL A 77 -12.47 7.39 2.38
C VAL A 77 -11.91 7.08 3.77
N LEU A 78 -10.62 7.32 4.00
CA LEU A 78 -9.98 7.12 5.31
C LEU A 78 -10.60 8.00 6.39
N ALA A 79 -10.85 9.28 6.10
CA ALA A 79 -11.51 10.20 7.02
C ALA A 79 -12.93 9.72 7.39
N SER A 80 -13.68 9.21 6.41
CA SER A 80 -15.02 8.65 6.62
C SER A 80 -14.99 7.39 7.50
N MET A 81 -13.98 6.53 7.30
CA MET A 81 -13.77 5.34 8.14
C MET A 81 -13.41 5.72 9.58
N ARG A 82 -12.59 6.75 9.78
CA ARG A 82 -12.24 7.24 11.13
C ARG A 82 -13.44 7.87 11.85
N ALA A 83 -14.27 8.60 11.12
CA ALA A 83 -15.43 9.30 11.69
C ALA A 83 -16.64 8.38 11.95
N ASN A 84 -16.77 7.26 11.22
CA ASN A 84 -17.92 6.38 11.31
C ASN A 84 -17.51 4.90 11.31
N ARG A 85 -17.69 4.22 12.44
CA ARG A 85 -17.39 2.79 12.63
C ARG A 85 -18.15 1.83 11.69
N HIS A 86 -19.26 2.27 11.09
CA HIS A 86 -20.06 1.49 10.16
C HIS A 86 -19.73 1.77 8.70
N PHE A 87 -18.82 2.71 8.43
CA PHE A 87 -18.37 2.97 7.07
C PHE A 87 -17.41 1.85 6.62
N THR A 88 -17.74 1.18 5.53
CA THR A 88 -16.96 0.08 4.97
C THR A 88 -16.26 0.49 3.67
N LEU A 89 -15.18 -0.21 3.31
CA LEU A 89 -14.52 -0.01 2.02
C LEU A 89 -15.44 -0.27 0.84
N LEU A 90 -16.37 -1.23 0.98
CA LEU A 90 -17.40 -1.49 -0.04
C LEU A 90 -18.32 -0.27 -0.22
N LEU A 91 -18.73 0.39 0.87
CA LEU A 91 -19.53 1.61 0.80
C LEU A 91 -18.74 2.76 0.16
N GLY A 92 -17.45 2.91 0.51
CA GLY A 92 -16.55 3.88 -0.13
C GLY A 92 -16.41 3.64 -1.64
N TRP A 93 -16.22 2.39 -2.04
CA TRP A 93 -16.14 2.01 -3.45
C TRP A 93 -17.46 2.27 -4.20
N ARG A 94 -18.62 1.93 -3.63
CA ARG A 94 -19.93 2.22 -4.26
C ARG A 94 -20.10 3.71 -4.52
N ARG A 95 -19.82 4.56 -3.52
CA ARG A 95 -19.87 6.02 -3.67
C ARG A 95 -18.89 6.55 -4.73
N TYR A 96 -17.73 5.91 -4.86
CA TYR A 96 -16.77 6.22 -5.93
C TYR A 96 -17.30 5.79 -7.30
N ALA A 97 -17.86 4.58 -7.42
CA ALA A 97 -18.38 4.04 -8.67
C ALA A 97 -19.60 4.82 -9.19
N ASP A 98 -20.45 5.30 -8.27
CA ASP A 98 -21.66 6.08 -8.60
C ASP A 98 -21.37 7.55 -8.93
N GLY A 99 -20.17 8.05 -8.62
CA GLY A 99 -19.78 9.43 -8.92
C GLY A 99 -19.53 9.66 -10.41
N ASP A 100 -19.69 10.90 -10.89
CA ASP A 100 -19.31 11.26 -12.25
C ASP A 100 -17.79 11.07 -12.45
N ALA A 101 -17.43 10.49 -13.60
CA ALA A 101 -16.06 10.17 -13.97
C ALA A 101 -15.45 11.13 -14.99
N ALA A 102 -16.21 12.13 -15.46
CA ALA A 102 -15.78 13.07 -16.50
C ALA A 102 -15.16 12.36 -17.74
N GLY A 103 -15.77 11.23 -18.14
CA GLY A 103 -15.32 10.42 -19.28
C GLY A 103 -14.21 9.40 -18.97
N ARG A 104 -13.74 9.30 -17.73
CA ARG A 104 -12.77 8.28 -17.29
C ARG A 104 -13.46 6.98 -16.85
N LYS A 105 -12.72 5.88 -16.88
CA LYS A 105 -13.15 4.59 -16.33
C LYS A 105 -13.05 4.58 -14.80
N LYS A 106 -13.97 3.85 -14.16
CA LYS A 106 -13.91 3.57 -12.72
C LYS A 106 -13.13 2.29 -12.46
N TYR A 107 -12.41 2.25 -11.34
CA TYR A 107 -11.79 1.03 -10.85
C TYR A 107 -12.85 0.04 -10.32
N GLY A 108 -12.67 -1.24 -10.65
CA GLY A 108 -13.41 -2.32 -10.00
C GLY A 108 -13.01 -2.45 -8.52
N TYR A 109 -13.89 -3.06 -7.72
CA TYR A 109 -13.75 -3.14 -6.27
C TYR A 109 -12.38 -3.67 -5.80
N SER A 110 -11.89 -4.76 -6.41
CA SER A 110 -10.59 -5.34 -6.04
C SER A 110 -9.42 -4.37 -6.24
N GLN A 111 -9.43 -3.62 -7.34
CA GLN A 111 -8.37 -2.63 -7.61
C GLN A 111 -8.50 -1.41 -6.70
N PHE A 112 -9.72 -0.98 -6.37
CA PHE A 112 -9.97 0.06 -5.39
C PHE A 112 -9.41 -0.31 -4.01
N CYS A 113 -9.66 -1.55 -3.55
CA CYS A 113 -9.11 -2.04 -2.28
C CYS A 113 -7.58 -2.08 -2.29
N ALA A 114 -6.96 -2.48 -3.40
CA ALA A 114 -5.51 -2.46 -3.54
C ALA A 114 -4.96 -1.03 -3.44
N LEU A 115 -5.55 -0.07 -4.16
CA LEU A 115 -5.17 1.34 -4.08
C LEU A 115 -5.33 1.90 -2.67
N PHE A 116 -6.43 1.58 -1.98
CA PHE A 116 -6.64 1.99 -0.60
C PHE A 116 -5.60 1.39 0.35
N ALA A 117 -5.29 0.10 0.22
CA ALA A 117 -4.27 -0.55 1.04
C ALA A 117 -2.89 0.07 0.82
N ASP A 118 -2.54 0.39 -0.43
CA ASP A 118 -1.29 1.08 -0.77
C ASP A 118 -1.25 2.48 -0.17
N TYR A 119 -2.36 3.22 -0.24
CA TYR A 119 -2.52 4.54 0.35
C TYR A 119 -2.34 4.53 1.87
N VAL A 120 -3.01 3.60 2.57
CA VAL A 120 -2.87 3.42 4.03
C VAL A 120 -1.43 3.10 4.40
N ARG A 121 -0.75 2.18 3.69
CA ARG A 121 0.67 1.88 3.98
C ARG A 121 1.59 3.08 3.82
N ALA A 122 1.31 3.97 2.87
CA ALA A 122 2.13 5.15 2.61
C ALA A 122 1.82 6.33 3.54
N HIS A 123 0.59 6.48 4.03
CA HIS A 123 0.12 7.68 4.75
C HIS A 123 -0.23 7.42 6.22
N ASP A 124 -0.44 6.17 6.59
CA ASP A 124 -0.86 5.75 7.91
C ASP A 124 0.14 4.68 8.36
N LEU A 125 1.38 5.10 8.65
CA LEU A 125 2.43 4.27 9.26
C LEU A 125 1.90 3.74 10.61
N VAL A 126 1.07 2.70 10.56
CA VAL A 126 0.69 1.90 11.71
C VAL A 126 1.94 1.08 12.05
N ALA A 127 2.61 1.48 13.12
CA ALA A 127 3.61 0.63 13.75
C ALA A 127 2.93 -0.70 14.08
N THR A 128 3.21 -1.74 13.29
CA THR A 128 2.75 -3.08 13.61
C THR A 128 3.49 -3.49 14.88
N LEU A 129 2.79 -3.51 16.01
CA LEU A 129 3.33 -4.06 17.24
C LEU A 129 3.43 -5.57 17.06
N HIS A 130 4.65 -6.05 16.86
CA HIS A 130 4.92 -7.47 16.86
C HIS A 130 4.84 -7.98 18.30
N HIS A 131 3.79 -8.73 18.62
CA HIS A 131 3.64 -9.42 19.89
C HIS A 131 4.09 -10.87 19.73
N GLU A 132 5.07 -11.28 20.53
CA GLU A 132 5.38 -12.69 20.72
C GLU A 132 4.24 -13.35 21.52
N PRO A 133 3.67 -14.48 21.07
CA PRO A 133 2.57 -15.14 21.77
C PRO A 133 2.93 -15.40 23.25
N GLY A 134 2.07 -14.98 24.17
CA GLY A 134 2.26 -15.16 25.61
C GLY A 134 3.27 -14.21 26.29
N ARG A 135 3.93 -13.31 25.56
CA ARG A 135 4.89 -12.34 26.13
C ARG A 135 4.21 -11.16 26.84
N ALA A 136 3.04 -10.76 26.36
CA ALA A 136 2.23 -9.71 26.96
C ALA A 136 0.77 -10.16 26.93
N MET A 137 0.02 -9.77 27.95
CA MET A 137 -1.42 -9.99 28.07
C MET A 137 -2.08 -8.64 28.30
N LEU A 138 -3.03 -8.30 27.44
CA LEU A 138 -3.75 -7.03 27.52
C LEU A 138 -5.03 -7.26 28.32
N VAL A 139 -5.18 -6.55 29.43
CA VAL A 139 -6.37 -6.65 30.30
C VAL A 139 -7.20 -5.39 30.16
N ASP A 140 -8.49 -5.55 29.87
CA ASP A 140 -9.44 -4.44 29.80
C ASP A 140 -10.74 -4.76 30.54
N TRP A 141 -11.50 -3.73 30.86
CA TRP A 141 -12.83 -3.84 31.42
C TRP A 141 -13.85 -4.23 30.34
N ALA A 142 -14.73 -5.19 30.64
CA ALA A 142 -15.71 -5.71 29.67
C ALA A 142 -16.85 -4.73 29.33
N GLY A 143 -16.83 -3.51 29.86
CA GLY A 143 -17.97 -2.61 29.91
C GLY A 143 -18.81 -2.88 31.15
N ASP A 144 -20.12 -2.70 31.07
CA ASP A 144 -21.01 -2.63 32.23
C ASP A 144 -20.82 -3.71 33.31
N THR A 145 -21.10 -3.31 34.55
CA THR A 145 -21.12 -4.24 35.67
C THR A 145 -22.21 -5.29 35.51
N ILE A 146 -21.90 -6.53 35.85
CA ILE A 146 -22.82 -7.68 35.80
C ILE A 146 -23.40 -7.97 37.18
N ASP A 147 -24.58 -8.55 37.22
CA ASP A 147 -25.21 -8.99 38.47
C ASP A 147 -24.87 -10.46 38.75
N LEU A 148 -24.31 -10.72 39.93
CA LEU A 148 -24.13 -12.05 40.49
C LEU A 148 -25.31 -12.36 41.39
N VAL A 149 -26.06 -13.42 41.04
CA VAL A 149 -27.22 -13.87 41.80
C VAL A 149 -26.83 -15.08 42.63
N ASP A 150 -26.99 -14.98 43.94
CA ASP A 150 -26.83 -16.11 44.85
C ASP A 150 -27.97 -17.11 44.61
N SER A 151 -27.62 -18.36 44.26
CA SER A 151 -28.60 -19.37 43.88
C SER A 151 -29.47 -19.89 45.02
N VAL A 152 -29.07 -19.66 46.28
CA VAL A 152 -29.75 -20.17 47.48
C VAL A 152 -30.62 -19.08 48.11
N THR A 153 -30.13 -17.85 48.16
CA THR A 153 -30.77 -16.72 48.84
C THR A 153 -31.44 -15.74 47.89
N GLY A 154 -31.10 -15.76 46.60
CA GLY A 154 -31.58 -14.80 45.60
C GLY A 154 -30.97 -13.40 45.73
N GLY A 155 -29.98 -13.22 46.60
CA GLY A 155 -29.27 -11.95 46.77
C GLY A 155 -28.52 -11.54 45.49
N ILE A 156 -28.55 -10.25 45.17
CA ILE A 156 -27.89 -9.68 43.99
C ILE A 156 -26.65 -8.88 44.43
N THR A 157 -25.49 -9.20 43.84
CA THR A 157 -24.24 -8.46 44.04
C THR A 157 -23.69 -8.00 42.70
N ARG A 158 -23.34 -6.71 42.59
CA ARG A 158 -22.81 -6.15 41.35
C ARG A 158 -21.30 -6.40 41.21
N ALA A 159 -20.88 -6.92 40.08
CA ALA A 159 -19.49 -7.28 39.79
C ALA A 159 -18.97 -6.61 38.51
N VAL A 160 -17.65 -6.41 38.46
CA VAL A 160 -16.91 -5.80 37.36
C VAL A 160 -16.13 -6.91 36.66
N LEU A 161 -16.39 -7.15 35.37
CA LEU A 161 -15.69 -8.18 34.60
C LEU A 161 -14.46 -7.61 33.91
N PHE A 162 -13.30 -8.25 34.12
CA PHE A 162 -12.08 -7.97 33.38
C PHE A 162 -11.82 -9.11 32.38
N VAL A 163 -11.41 -8.75 31.16
CA VAL A 163 -11.10 -9.69 30.09
C VAL A 163 -9.64 -9.49 29.69
N ALA A 164 -8.96 -10.60 29.44
CA ALA A 164 -7.56 -10.61 29.05
C ALA A 164 -7.38 -11.35 27.71
N VAL A 165 -6.55 -10.79 26.81
CA VAL A 165 -6.18 -11.37 25.50
C VAL A 165 -4.69 -11.33 25.25
#